data_AF-X1QKF1-F1
#
_entry.id   AF-X1QKF1-F1
#
_cell.length_a   1.000
_cell.length_b   1.000
_cell.length_c   1.000
_cell.angle_alpha   90.00
_cell.angle_beta   90.00
_cell.angle_gamma   90.00
#
_symmetry.space_group_name_H-M   'P 1'
#
loop_
_entity.id
_entity.type
_entity.pdbx_description
1 polymer ?
#
loop_
_entity_poly.entity_id
_entity_poly.type
_entity_poly.pdbx_seq_one_letter_code
_entity_poly.pdbx_strand_id
1 'polypeptide(L)'
;LESIIYTNKTSKTIDFWDAYVAEYTVSPIYTATGSYDAIYAYAYAFNESQSLNTDTVITQLEALTTSNSIEGSSGRLAFDSSHCIVEGWPFGVALAIQWYDGGKILVPGVGIYPSDPHGGPGAEPSGTLVDMLPLQLPSWGLNFYD
;
A
#
# COMPACT_ATOMS: atom_id res chain seq x y z
N LEU A 1 9.78 4.55 2.05
CA LEU A 1 8.81 3.44 1.97
C LEU A 1 7.89 3.76 0.82
N GLU A 2 7.82 2.88 -0.18
CA GLU A 2 6.90 3.07 -1.30
C GLU A 2 5.61 2.34 -0.99
N SER A 3 4.46 2.97 -1.25
CA SER A 3 3.16 2.30 -1.12
C SER A 3 2.81 1.47 -2.35
N ILE A 4 3.31 1.89 -3.52
CA ILE A 4 3.12 1.25 -4.82
C ILE A 4 4.41 1.34 -5.66
N ILE A 5 4.57 0.40 -6.58
CA ILE A 5 5.45 0.47 -7.75
C ILE A 5 4.59 0.06 -8.96
N TYR A 6 5.10 0.12 -10.19
CA TYR A 6 4.40 -0.36 -11.39
C TYR A 6 4.22 -1.90 -11.38
N THR A 7 3.32 -2.36 -10.51
CA THR A 7 2.92 -3.75 -10.30
C THR A 7 1.48 -3.74 -9.80
N ASN A 8 0.74 -4.80 -10.05
CA ASN A 8 -0.65 -4.89 -9.64
C ASN A 8 -0.75 -5.23 -8.15
N LYS A 9 -0.90 -4.21 -7.29
CA LYS A 9 -1.18 -4.37 -5.85
C LYS A 9 -2.68 -4.46 -5.57
N THR A 10 -3.47 -3.70 -6.32
CA THR A 10 -4.94 -3.73 -6.35
C THR A 10 -5.41 -3.54 -7.80
N SER A 11 -6.70 -3.76 -8.06
CA SER A 11 -7.27 -3.53 -9.39
C SER A 11 -7.13 -2.07 -9.88
N LYS A 12 -6.78 -1.13 -8.98
CA LYS A 12 -6.66 0.30 -9.26
C LYS A 12 -5.22 0.79 -9.40
N THR A 13 -4.22 -0.03 -9.04
CA THR A 13 -2.83 0.43 -8.92
C THR A 13 -2.24 0.90 -10.25
N ILE A 14 -2.41 0.11 -11.32
CA ILE A 14 -1.81 0.42 -12.64
C ILE A 14 -2.48 1.64 -13.26
N ASP A 15 -3.81 1.70 -13.26
CA ASP A 15 -4.55 2.85 -13.80
C ASP A 15 -4.19 4.15 -13.08
N PHE A 16 -4.07 4.13 -11.75
CA PHE A 16 -3.61 5.27 -10.97
C PHE A 16 -2.18 5.67 -11.36
N TRP A 17 -1.27 4.70 -11.45
CA TRP A 17 0.12 4.94 -11.80
C TRP A 17 0.26 5.58 -13.18
N ASP A 18 -0.40 5.02 -14.19
CA ASP A 18 -0.34 5.50 -15.56
C ASP A 18 -0.90 6.93 -15.67
N ALA A 19 -2.03 7.21 -15.02
CA ALA A 19 -2.60 8.55 -14.99
C ALA A 19 -1.65 9.55 -14.29
N TYR A 20 -1.04 9.15 -13.17
CA TYR A 20 -0.12 10.01 -12.43
C TYR A 20 1.16 10.31 -13.24
N VAL A 21 1.75 9.30 -13.87
CA VAL A 21 2.96 9.47 -14.69
C VAL A 21 2.66 10.29 -15.94
N ALA A 22 1.48 10.11 -16.57
CA ALA A 22 1.07 10.91 -17.71
C ALA A 22 0.95 12.40 -17.37
N GLU A 23 0.41 12.73 -16.18
CA GLU A 23 0.23 14.10 -15.73
C GLU A 23 1.53 14.74 -15.23
N TYR A 24 2.30 14.03 -14.39
CA TYR A 24 3.41 14.61 -13.65
C TYR A 24 4.79 14.20 -14.17
N THR A 25 4.88 13.26 -15.12
CA THR A 25 6.13 12.74 -15.70
C THR A 25 7.11 12.11 -14.69
N VAL A 26 6.62 11.81 -13.48
CA VAL A 26 7.38 11.18 -12.40
C VAL A 26 6.55 10.08 -11.74
N SER A 27 7.22 9.09 -11.16
CA SER A 27 6.53 8.03 -10.42
C SER A 27 5.85 8.58 -9.16
N PRO A 28 4.64 8.10 -8.80
CA PRO A 28 4.00 8.46 -7.55
C PRO A 28 4.80 7.92 -6.36
N ILE A 29 4.78 8.69 -5.27
CA ILE A 29 5.26 8.26 -3.95
C ILE A 29 4.07 8.15 -2.98
N TYR A 30 4.30 7.65 -1.77
CA TYR A 30 3.26 7.37 -0.76
C TYR A 30 2.29 8.54 -0.46
N THR A 31 2.70 9.79 -0.66
CA THR A 31 1.81 10.95 -0.47
C THR A 31 0.80 11.11 -1.60
N ALA A 32 1.15 10.73 -2.83
CA ALA A 32 0.26 10.78 -3.99
C ALA A 32 -0.87 9.74 -3.84
N THR A 33 -0.50 8.51 -3.52
CA THR A 33 -1.46 7.43 -3.26
C THR A 33 -2.32 7.70 -2.03
N GLY A 34 -1.71 8.14 -0.93
CA GLY A 34 -2.43 8.43 0.30
C GLY A 34 -3.46 9.54 0.14
N SER A 35 -3.10 10.63 -0.56
CA SER A 35 -4.05 11.71 -0.85
C SER A 35 -5.14 11.29 -1.83
N TYR A 36 -4.81 10.52 -2.87
CA TYR A 36 -5.78 9.97 -3.81
C TYR A 36 -6.81 9.08 -3.09
N ASP A 37 -6.34 8.07 -2.34
CA ASP A 37 -7.22 7.14 -1.62
C ASP A 37 -8.08 7.88 -0.57
N ALA A 38 -7.54 8.90 0.10
CA ALA A 38 -8.28 9.71 1.08
C ALA A 38 -9.45 10.49 0.48
N ILE A 39 -9.29 11.07 -0.71
CA ILE A 39 -10.39 11.77 -1.39
C ILE A 39 -11.50 10.79 -1.78
N TYR A 40 -11.16 9.58 -2.22
CA TYR A 40 -12.16 8.54 -2.51
C TYR A 40 -12.85 8.02 -1.24
N ALA A 41 -12.18 8.02 -0.08
CA ALA A 41 -12.81 7.72 1.19
C ALA A 41 -13.88 8.76 1.57
N TYR A 42 -13.59 10.05 1.37
CA TYR A 42 -14.59 11.11 1.54
C TYR A 42 -15.74 10.97 0.54
N ALA A 43 -15.44 10.69 -0.74
CA ALA A 43 -16.46 10.47 -1.75
C ALA A 43 -17.39 9.31 -1.37
N TYR A 44 -16.83 8.20 -0.87
CA TYR A 44 -17.61 7.08 -0.32
C TYR A 44 -18.51 7.55 0.84
N ALA A 45 -17.95 8.23 1.85
CA ALA A 45 -18.72 8.68 3.01
C ALA A 45 -19.86 9.63 2.64
N PHE A 46 -19.64 10.55 1.70
CA PHE A 46 -20.68 11.44 1.19
C PHE A 46 -21.76 10.68 0.42
N ASN A 47 -21.38 9.69 -0.40
CA ASN A 47 -22.33 8.90 -1.16
C ASN A 47 -23.16 7.97 -0.29
N GLU A 48 -22.59 7.36 0.75
CA GLU A 48 -23.34 6.48 1.65
C GLU A 48 -24.25 7.28 2.61
N SER A 49 -23.76 8.39 3.14
CA SER A 49 -24.55 9.21 4.08
C SER A 49 -25.53 10.17 3.41
N GLN A 50 -25.32 10.50 2.14
CA GLN A 50 -26.00 11.62 1.46
C GLN A 50 -25.91 12.92 2.27
N SER A 51 -24.76 13.15 2.92
CA SER A 51 -24.57 14.24 3.89
C SER A 51 -23.19 14.85 3.78
N LEU A 52 -23.13 16.15 4.05
CA LEU A 52 -21.89 16.91 4.27
C LEU A 52 -21.71 17.33 5.73
N ASN A 53 -22.61 16.89 6.63
CA ASN A 53 -22.47 17.14 8.06
C ASN A 53 -21.27 16.36 8.61
N THR A 54 -20.38 17.06 9.30
CA THR A 54 -19.11 16.50 9.79
C THR A 54 -19.28 15.25 10.63
N ASP A 55 -20.16 15.26 11.64
CA ASP A 55 -20.36 14.11 12.53
C ASP A 55 -20.88 12.88 11.78
N THR A 56 -21.75 13.12 10.80
CA THR A 56 -22.28 12.06 9.93
C THR A 56 -21.16 11.45 9.06
N VAL A 57 -20.29 12.29 8.50
CA VAL A 57 -19.18 11.86 7.65
C VAL A 57 -18.14 11.10 8.45
N ILE A 58 -17.80 11.58 9.66
CA ILE A 58 -16.90 10.89 10.59
C ILE A 58 -17.45 9.50 10.89
N THR A 59 -18.75 9.40 11.22
CA THR A 59 -19.40 8.11 11.51
C THR A 59 -19.28 7.12 10.34
N GLN A 60 -19.41 7.60 9.09
CA GLN A 60 -19.24 6.73 7.91
C GLN A 60 -17.79 6.31 7.67
N LEU A 61 -16.83 7.21 7.90
CA LEU A 61 -15.41 6.89 7.76
C LEU A 61 -14.97 5.88 8.84
N GLU A 62 -15.43 6.05 10.07
CA GLU A 62 -15.17 5.11 11.18
C GLU A 62 -15.81 3.73 10.94
N ALA A 63 -16.83 3.62 10.09
CA ALA A 63 -17.43 2.35 9.68
C ALA A 63 -16.55 1.56 8.69
N LEU A 64 -15.50 2.16 8.13
CA LEU A 64 -14.51 1.48 7.29
C LEU A 64 -13.57 0.64 8.16
N THR A 65 -14.00 -0.58 8.47
CA THR A 65 -13.23 -1.56 9.26
C THR A 65 -12.69 -2.67 8.37
N THR A 66 -11.94 -3.62 8.93
CA THR A 66 -11.40 -4.76 8.14
C THR A 66 -12.50 -5.59 7.46
N SER A 67 -13.70 -5.67 8.05
CA SER A 67 -14.86 -6.36 7.49
C SER A 67 -15.65 -5.53 6.47
N ASN A 68 -15.48 -4.20 6.47
CA ASN A 68 -16.20 -3.26 5.59
C ASN A 68 -15.24 -2.25 4.96
N SER A 69 -14.15 -2.76 4.37
CA SER A 69 -13.11 -1.94 3.76
C SER A 69 -13.45 -1.59 2.31
N ILE A 70 -12.89 -0.47 1.82
CA ILE A 70 -12.94 -0.09 0.40
C ILE A 70 -11.59 -0.32 -0.28
N GLU A 71 -11.58 -0.62 -1.57
CA GLU A 71 -10.34 -0.80 -2.34
C GLU A 71 -9.79 0.55 -2.81
N GLY A 72 -8.55 0.86 -2.44
CA GLY A 72 -7.76 1.99 -2.93
C GLY A 72 -6.70 1.57 -3.95
N SER A 73 -5.92 2.54 -4.43
CA SER A 73 -4.78 2.35 -5.32
C SER A 73 -3.62 1.60 -4.64
N SER A 74 -3.47 1.81 -3.34
CA SER A 74 -2.34 1.33 -2.55
C SER A 74 -2.67 0.15 -1.63
N GLY A 75 -3.91 -0.33 -1.62
CA GLY A 75 -4.38 -1.37 -0.69
C GLY A 75 -5.86 -1.19 -0.36
N ARG A 76 -6.39 -2.00 0.55
CA ARG A 76 -7.73 -1.79 1.11
C ARG A 76 -7.65 -0.76 2.24
N LEU A 77 -8.58 0.18 2.27
CA LEU A 77 -8.70 1.16 3.34
C LEU A 77 -9.61 0.62 4.45
N ALA A 78 -9.04 0.52 5.65
CA ALA A 78 -9.73 0.24 6.89
C ALA A 78 -9.03 0.99 8.02
N PHE A 79 -9.77 1.37 9.05
CA PHE A 79 -9.26 2.03 10.24
C PHE A 79 -9.39 1.13 11.47
N ASP A 80 -8.44 1.27 12.38
CA ASP A 80 -8.53 0.70 13.73
C ASP A 80 -9.18 1.68 14.71
N SER A 81 -9.33 1.26 15.97
CA SER A 81 -9.95 2.08 17.02
C SER A 81 -9.14 3.33 17.40
N SER A 82 -7.92 3.49 16.87
CA SER A 82 -7.09 4.68 17.05
C SER A 82 -7.12 5.63 15.85
N HIS A 83 -8.00 5.36 14.87
CA HIS A 83 -8.11 6.08 13.61
C HIS A 83 -6.85 5.94 12.73
N CYS A 84 -6.06 4.90 12.97
CA CYS A 84 -4.93 4.56 12.12
C CYS A 84 -5.38 3.59 11.03
N ILE A 85 -4.72 3.66 9.87
CA ILE A 85 -4.91 2.64 8.84
C ILE A 85 -4.47 1.29 9.40
N VAL A 86 -5.29 0.26 9.22
CA VAL A 86 -4.91 -1.10 9.59
C VAL A 86 -3.68 -1.52 8.78
N GLU A 87 -2.61 -1.92 9.47
CA GLU A 87 -1.39 -2.41 8.84
C GLU A 87 -1.48 -3.89 8.48
N GLY A 88 -0.73 -4.30 7.46
CA GLY A 88 -0.68 -5.67 6.96
C GLY A 88 -1.60 -5.92 5.76
N TRP A 89 -1.35 -7.02 5.05
CA TRP A 89 -2.13 -7.36 3.85
C TRP A 89 -3.56 -7.76 4.21
N PRO A 90 -4.59 -7.35 3.45
CA PRO A 90 -4.56 -6.57 2.20
C PRO A 90 -4.66 -5.04 2.37
N PHE A 91 -4.44 -4.51 3.58
CA PHE A 91 -4.62 -3.10 3.93
C PHE A 91 -3.35 -2.26 3.71
N GLY A 92 -2.88 -1.53 4.74
CA GLY A 92 -1.66 -0.74 4.73
C GLY A 92 -0.42 -1.63 4.65
N VAL A 93 0.19 -1.73 3.46
CA VAL A 93 1.41 -2.51 3.22
C VAL A 93 2.42 -1.63 2.50
N ALA A 94 3.58 -1.45 3.10
CA ALA A 94 4.71 -0.84 2.44
C ALA A 94 5.43 -1.85 1.55
N LEU A 95 6.02 -1.38 0.46
CA LEU A 95 6.82 -2.19 -0.44
C LEU A 95 8.30 -2.06 -0.08
N ALA A 96 8.98 -3.21 -0.02
CA ALA A 96 10.43 -3.27 -0.02
C ALA A 96 10.94 -3.04 -1.45
N ILE A 97 11.80 -2.03 -1.58
CA ILE A 97 12.33 -1.56 -2.85
C ILE A 97 13.84 -1.53 -2.78
N GLN A 98 14.48 -2.02 -3.84
CA GLN A 98 15.92 -1.88 -4.03
C GLN A 98 16.21 -1.00 -5.24
N TRP A 99 17.22 -0.13 -5.13
CA TRP A 99 17.73 0.65 -6.26
C TRP A 99 18.70 -0.18 -7.09
N TYR A 100 18.49 -0.18 -8.41
CA TYR A 100 19.32 -0.80 -9.43
C TYR A 100 19.70 0.21 -10.50
N ASP A 101 20.64 -0.19 -11.37
CA ASP A 101 20.88 0.53 -12.60
C ASP A 101 19.60 0.56 -13.44
N GLY A 102 19.10 1.77 -13.74
CA GLY A 102 17.83 1.97 -14.42
C GLY A 102 16.60 2.20 -13.53
N GLY A 103 16.69 2.09 -12.20
CA GLY A 103 15.64 2.57 -11.30
C GLY A 103 15.34 1.70 -10.06
N LYS A 104 14.17 1.96 -9.47
CA LYS A 104 13.63 1.21 -8.33
C LYS A 104 13.04 -0.11 -8.83
N ILE A 105 13.35 -1.22 -8.16
CA ILE A 105 12.70 -2.51 -8.39
C ILE A 105 12.06 -3.04 -7.12
N LEU A 106 11.04 -3.85 -7.30
CA LEU A 106 10.38 -4.56 -6.24
C LEU A 106 11.20 -5.76 -5.79
N VAL A 107 11.42 -5.89 -4.49
CA VAL A 107 12.12 -7.04 -3.90
C VAL A 107 11.31 -7.65 -2.76
N PRO A 108 11.50 -8.94 -2.44
CA PRO A 108 10.96 -9.52 -1.22
C PRO A 108 11.41 -8.71 0.01
N GLY A 109 10.46 -8.27 0.83
CA GLY A 109 10.74 -7.56 2.08
C GLY A 109 10.69 -8.49 3.28
N VAL A 110 11.79 -8.56 4.04
CA VAL A 110 11.80 -9.26 5.33
C VAL A 110 10.97 -8.45 6.33
N GLY A 111 9.84 -9.02 6.80
CA GLY A 111 9.01 -8.41 7.86
C GLY A 111 8.15 -7.22 7.45
N ILE A 112 8.01 -6.92 6.15
CA ILE A 112 7.25 -5.77 5.62
C ILE A 112 6.24 -6.21 4.51
N TYR A 113 6.25 -7.49 4.14
CA TYR A 113 5.34 -8.15 3.19
C TYR A 113 4.59 -9.31 3.88
N PRO A 114 3.44 -9.82 3.35
CA PRO A 114 2.36 -10.36 4.17
C PRO A 114 2.86 -11.44 5.12
N SER A 115 3.12 -11.04 6.35
CA SER A 115 3.03 -11.92 7.49
C SER A 115 1.57 -12.32 7.56
N ASP A 116 1.31 -13.60 7.33
CA ASP A 116 0.13 -14.35 7.73
C ASP A 116 -0.55 -13.69 8.96
N PRO A 117 -1.90 -13.63 9.02
CA PRO A 117 -2.64 -13.23 10.24
C PRO A 117 -2.17 -13.91 11.55
N HIS A 118 -1.27 -14.91 11.51
CA HIS A 118 -0.62 -15.50 12.69
C HIS A 118 0.93 -15.62 12.67
N GLY A 119 1.66 -14.97 11.77
CA GLY A 119 3.12 -15.18 11.64
C GLY A 119 3.97 -13.98 12.09
N GLY A 120 4.80 -14.14 13.12
CA GLY A 120 5.77 -13.11 13.53
C GLY A 120 6.81 -12.73 12.45
N PRO A 121 7.73 -11.79 12.74
CA PRO A 121 8.74 -11.33 11.80
C PRO A 121 9.55 -12.52 11.23
N GLY A 122 9.52 -12.67 9.90
CA GLY A 122 10.27 -13.72 9.18
C GLY A 122 9.42 -14.83 8.51
N ALA A 123 8.09 -14.73 8.51
CA ALA A 123 7.26 -15.60 7.67
C ALA A 123 7.46 -15.29 6.17
N GLU A 124 7.56 -16.33 5.33
CA GLU A 124 7.61 -16.20 3.87
C GLU A 124 6.36 -15.47 3.36
N PRO A 125 6.49 -14.49 2.45
CA PRO A 125 5.36 -13.71 1.96
C PRO A 125 4.35 -14.64 1.27
N SER A 126 3.16 -14.80 1.85
CA SER A 126 2.04 -15.47 1.19
C SER A 126 1.44 -14.55 0.13
N GLY A 127 2.12 -14.47 -1.02
CA GLY A 127 1.74 -13.66 -2.17
C GLY A 127 2.95 -12.97 -2.78
N THR A 128 3.41 -13.48 -3.93
CA THR A 128 4.38 -12.78 -4.76
C THR A 128 3.61 -11.77 -5.60
N LEU A 129 3.86 -10.47 -5.42
CA LEU A 129 3.45 -9.50 -6.43
C LEU A 129 4.18 -9.82 -7.73
N VAL A 130 3.55 -9.54 -8.86
CA VAL A 130 4.19 -9.76 -10.16
C VAL A 130 5.45 -8.89 -10.28
N ASP A 131 6.45 -9.42 -10.98
CA ASP A 131 7.71 -8.72 -11.29
C ASP A 131 8.60 -8.40 -10.09
N MET A 132 8.43 -9.12 -8.98
CA MET A 132 9.44 -9.14 -7.90
C MET A 132 10.74 -9.76 -8.38
N LEU A 133 11.86 -9.10 -8.09
CA LEU A 133 13.21 -9.61 -8.31
C LEU A 133 13.87 -9.95 -6.96
N PRO A 134 14.78 -10.95 -6.91
CA PRO A 134 15.52 -11.25 -5.69
C PRO A 134 16.31 -10.03 -5.19
N LEU A 135 16.33 -9.82 -3.87
CA LEU A 135 17.21 -8.84 -3.23
C LEU A 135 18.67 -9.17 -3.56
N GLN A 136 19.42 -8.23 -4.14
CA GLN A 136 20.85 -8.39 -4.38
C GLN A 136 21.65 -7.71 -3.29
N LEU A 137 22.36 -8.48 -2.48
CA LEU A 137 23.34 -7.92 -1.55
C LEU A 137 24.65 -7.66 -2.30
N PRO A 138 25.33 -6.54 -2.06
CA PRO A 138 26.66 -6.33 -2.60
C PRO A 138 27.62 -7.38 -2.05
N SER A 139 28.66 -7.74 -2.81
CA SER A 139 29.62 -8.78 -2.42
C SER A 139 30.30 -8.50 -1.07
N TRP A 140 30.51 -7.23 -0.72
CA TRP A 140 31.04 -6.83 0.58
C TRP A 140 30.04 -7.00 1.74
N GLY A 141 28.73 -7.01 1.45
CA GLY A 141 27.67 -7.18 2.45
C GLY A 141 27.45 -8.64 2.87
N LEU A 142 27.95 -9.60 2.09
CA LEU A 142 27.86 -11.03 2.38
C LEU A 142 28.97 -11.52 3.33
N ASN A 143 30.06 -10.77 3.45
CA ASN A 143 31.28 -11.19 4.18
C ASN A 143 31.32 -10.74 5.66
N PHE A 144 30.22 -10.25 6.23
CA PHE A 144 30.17 -9.79 7.63
C PHE A 144 29.80 -10.91 8.63
N TYR A 145 29.61 -12.14 8.16
CA TYR A 145 29.17 -13.28 8.99
C TYR A 145 30.17 -14.45 9.04
N ASP A 146 31.42 -14.23 8.60
CA ASP A 146 32.52 -15.18 8.77
C ASP A 146 33.42 -14.79 9.96
#